data_AF-A0A7W2D7Q7-F1
#
_entry.id   AF-A0A7W2D7Q7-F1
#
_cell.length_a   1.000
_cell.length_b   1.000
_cell.length_c   1.000
_cell.angle_alpha   90.00
_cell.angle_beta   90.00
_cell.angle_gamma   90.00
#
_symmetry.space_group_name_H-M   'P 1'
#
loop_
_entity.id
_entity.type
_entity.pdbx_description
1 polymer ?
#
loop_
_entity_poly.entity_id
_entity_poly.type
_entity_poly.pdbx_seq_one_letter_code
_entity_poly.pdbx_strand_id
1 'polypeptide(L)'
;MDRDQSVRRFDHCPWLFAEGATEEQRAAQLGRQQAIDGDSDIGEQCYVAESAAVFPDRLRLGDNSYIAAHAYVTGTLTTGSDCSLNPFTTVRGNVTLGNGVRIGAHTSLLGFNHSMAPDRPVFQQPLTSKGITVGDDVWIGSHVVVMDGVTIGDHCVIGAGAVVTKDLPAWTVAAGNPARPLRNRLEPKAVAAARLGHGGDRLTRFADDARAQAADLLNRCWDGDVYVDRPGAAPTVRAHCDAVEIADLLLGTAPEQLTADEHVKRLAALQDPRTGLVPEFGDPLPAADADGFIGEGSELYHVLSVGYALDLLGESFPHPVRGVREMTPRQLIARLEHLPWQDGAWGAGAWIDSWATAAHWNLRLADDGVTPGTVEALFGWLLTHADPWTGMWGTPSPEAGRLQVVNGHYRLTRGSFAQFGLPVPHPERVVDAVLDHARDARYFGAGQENACNVLDVAHPLWLCTQQLGTSTNGDSYRSAEIRTWAERQLAATLLRWQDGQGFGFGPGATGPGPEPGLQGTEMWLAIVWLLADLLGRSDTLGYRPRGVHRPEPARRP
;
A
#
# COMPACT_ATOMS: atom_id res chain seq x y z
N MET A 1 19.38 -22.15 -50.14
CA MET A 1 19.34 -20.84 -49.45
C MET A 1 20.64 -20.14 -49.77
N ASP A 2 20.52 -18.95 -50.32
CA ASP A 2 21.59 -18.20 -50.98
C ASP A 2 22.70 -17.81 -49.99
N ARG A 3 23.97 -17.92 -50.40
CA ARG A 3 25.14 -17.59 -49.56
C ARG A 3 25.13 -16.13 -49.08
N ASP A 4 24.41 -15.26 -49.77
CA ASP A 4 24.30 -13.82 -49.44
C ASP A 4 23.32 -13.52 -48.29
N GLN A 5 22.38 -14.42 -47.98
CA GLN A 5 21.44 -14.23 -46.85
C GLN A 5 22.08 -14.53 -45.48
N SER A 6 23.11 -15.38 -45.41
CA SER A 6 23.75 -15.73 -44.13
C SER A 6 24.73 -14.67 -43.61
N VAL A 7 25.32 -13.86 -44.50
CA VAL A 7 26.29 -12.81 -44.12
C VAL A 7 25.59 -11.65 -43.40
N ARG A 8 24.36 -11.30 -43.81
CA ARG A 8 23.60 -10.21 -43.18
C ARG A 8 22.83 -10.62 -41.92
N ARG A 9 22.83 -11.90 -41.55
CA ARG A 9 22.11 -12.35 -40.35
C ARG A 9 22.72 -11.76 -39.09
N PHE A 10 24.05 -11.75 -38.99
CA PHE A 10 24.75 -11.25 -37.80
C PHE A 10 24.74 -9.72 -37.72
N ASP A 11 24.65 -9.01 -38.85
CA ASP A 11 24.39 -7.57 -38.87
C ASP A 11 23.13 -7.20 -38.07
N HIS A 12 22.04 -7.96 -38.25
CA HIS A 12 20.76 -7.73 -37.54
C HIS A 12 20.66 -8.46 -36.19
N CYS A 13 21.41 -9.54 -36.02
CA CYS A 13 21.45 -10.34 -34.79
C CYS A 13 22.88 -10.57 -34.26
N PRO A 14 23.64 -9.53 -33.87
CA PRO A 14 25.04 -9.67 -33.47
C PRO A 14 25.26 -10.61 -32.28
N TRP A 15 24.29 -10.72 -31.37
CA TRP A 15 24.35 -11.59 -30.20
C TRP A 15 24.45 -13.08 -30.53
N LEU A 16 24.16 -13.48 -31.78
CA LEU A 16 24.35 -14.87 -32.24
C LEU A 16 25.73 -15.14 -32.83
N PHE A 17 26.56 -14.10 -33.03
CA PHE A 17 27.84 -14.22 -33.72
C PHE A 17 28.83 -15.10 -32.96
N ALA A 18 28.94 -14.88 -31.64
CA ALA A 18 29.88 -15.60 -30.79
C ALA A 18 29.70 -17.12 -30.86
N GLU A 19 28.45 -17.60 -30.90
CA GLU A 19 28.11 -19.03 -30.94
C GLU A 19 27.98 -19.57 -32.36
N GLY A 20 27.49 -18.76 -33.30
CA GLY A 20 27.03 -19.22 -34.61
C GLY A 20 27.96 -18.93 -35.80
N ALA A 21 28.99 -18.09 -35.64
CA ALA A 21 29.84 -17.68 -36.75
C ALA A 21 30.89 -18.74 -37.12
N THR A 22 31.06 -18.95 -38.43
CA THR A 22 32.18 -19.75 -38.98
C THR A 22 33.52 -19.01 -38.79
N GLU A 23 34.64 -19.73 -38.91
CA GLU A 23 35.97 -19.13 -38.86
C GLU A 23 36.17 -18.05 -39.94
N GLU A 24 35.64 -18.27 -41.15
CA GLU A 24 35.67 -17.29 -42.23
C GLU A 24 34.91 -16.01 -41.86
N GLN A 25 33.74 -16.13 -41.24
CA GLN A 25 32.95 -14.98 -40.77
C GLN A 25 33.66 -14.24 -39.62
N ARG A 26 34.36 -14.95 -38.74
CA ARG A 26 35.20 -14.35 -37.68
C ARG A 26 36.39 -13.59 -38.27
N ALA A 27 37.07 -14.15 -39.27
CA ALA A 27 38.15 -13.47 -39.97
C ALA A 27 37.66 -12.22 -40.71
N ALA A 28 36.50 -12.30 -41.39
CA ALA A 28 35.89 -11.15 -42.05
C ALA A 28 35.52 -10.04 -41.05
N GLN A 29 34.96 -10.41 -39.89
CA GLN A 29 34.61 -9.47 -38.84
C GLN A 29 35.84 -8.75 -38.26
N LEU A 30 36.94 -9.47 -38.06
CA LEU A 30 38.21 -8.88 -37.62
C LEU A 30 38.75 -7.91 -38.68
N GLY A 31 38.70 -8.28 -39.97
CA GLY A 31 39.06 -7.38 -41.07
C GLY A 31 38.21 -6.10 -41.09
N ARG A 32 36.90 -6.22 -40.85
CA ARG A 32 35.98 -5.07 -40.74
C ARG A 32 36.39 -4.16 -39.58
N GLN A 33 36.67 -4.71 -38.40
CA GLN A 33 37.10 -3.96 -37.22
C GLN A 33 38.40 -3.19 -37.47
N GLN A 34 39.38 -3.84 -38.12
CA GLN A 34 40.67 -3.23 -38.46
C GLN A 34 40.58 -2.13 -39.53
N ALA A 35 39.53 -2.17 -40.35
CA ALA A 35 39.28 -1.18 -41.41
C ALA A 35 38.52 0.07 -40.93
N ILE A 36 38.17 0.17 -39.65
CA ILE A 36 37.51 1.36 -39.10
C ILE A 36 38.57 2.46 -38.91
N ASP A 37 38.38 3.58 -39.61
CA ASP A 37 39.23 4.77 -39.52
C ASP A 37 39.16 5.45 -38.13
N GLY A 38 40.00 6.47 -37.91
CA GLY A 38 40.04 7.25 -36.68
C GLY A 38 40.91 6.64 -35.58
N ASP A 39 40.88 7.23 -34.39
CA ASP A 39 41.55 6.67 -33.20
C ASP A 39 40.68 5.53 -32.61
N SER A 40 40.81 4.33 -33.18
CA SER A 40 39.93 3.19 -32.91
C SER A 40 40.64 2.06 -32.14
N ASP A 41 39.99 1.58 -31.07
CA ASP A 41 40.40 0.41 -30.28
C ASP A 41 39.15 -0.41 -29.94
N ILE A 42 39.20 -1.70 -30.25
CA ILE A 42 38.05 -2.60 -30.26
C ILE A 42 38.45 -3.84 -29.45
N GLY A 43 37.73 -4.05 -28.36
CA GLY A 43 37.95 -5.15 -27.43
C GLY A 43 37.58 -6.51 -28.00
N GLU A 44 37.81 -7.53 -27.18
CA GLU A 44 37.58 -8.91 -27.55
C GLU A 44 36.09 -9.20 -27.79
N GLN A 45 35.81 -10.14 -28.69
CA GLN A 45 34.46 -10.64 -28.97
C GLN A 45 33.45 -9.55 -29.39
N CYS A 46 33.93 -8.40 -29.86
CA CYS A 46 33.07 -7.34 -30.38
C CYS A 46 32.50 -7.68 -31.76
N TYR A 47 31.42 -6.99 -32.15
CA TYR A 47 30.85 -7.07 -33.50
C TYR A 47 30.47 -5.68 -34.03
N VAL A 48 30.86 -5.37 -35.25
CA VAL A 48 30.52 -4.13 -35.96
C VAL A 48 29.95 -4.53 -37.31
N ALA A 49 28.65 -4.29 -37.49
CA ALA A 49 27.93 -4.63 -38.70
C ALA A 49 28.53 -3.96 -39.95
N GLU A 50 28.54 -4.68 -41.06
CA GLU A 50 29.04 -4.15 -42.34
C GLU A 50 28.16 -2.99 -42.82
N SER A 51 26.85 -3.13 -42.60
CA SER A 51 25.86 -2.11 -42.95
C SER A 51 25.81 -0.90 -42.01
N ALA A 52 26.60 -0.86 -40.93
CA ALA A 52 26.70 0.29 -40.04
C ALA A 52 27.62 1.38 -40.62
N ALA A 53 27.16 2.62 -40.55
CA ALA A 53 27.89 3.81 -40.95
C ALA A 53 28.72 4.32 -39.75
N VAL A 54 29.95 3.82 -39.61
CA VAL A 54 30.85 4.12 -38.48
C VAL A 54 32.01 5.00 -38.98
N PHE A 55 31.95 6.29 -38.67
CA PHE A 55 32.96 7.30 -39.03
C PHE A 55 33.39 8.12 -37.80
N PRO A 56 34.07 7.49 -36.82
CA PRO A 56 34.41 8.13 -35.55
C PRO A 56 35.68 8.98 -35.67
N ASP A 57 35.78 10.03 -34.86
CA ASP A 57 37.07 10.66 -34.54
C ASP A 57 37.86 9.73 -33.60
N ARG A 58 37.15 9.14 -32.62
CA ARG A 58 37.64 8.13 -31.69
C ARG A 58 36.56 7.09 -31.40
N LEU A 59 36.93 5.82 -31.44
CA LEU A 59 36.08 4.70 -31.05
C LEU A 59 36.82 3.81 -30.05
N ARG A 60 36.27 3.69 -28.85
CA ARG A 60 36.71 2.71 -27.85
C ARG A 60 35.53 1.80 -27.55
N LEU A 61 35.65 0.54 -27.94
CA LEU A 61 34.59 -0.46 -27.82
C LEU A 61 35.08 -1.52 -26.83
N GLY A 62 34.53 -1.55 -25.62
CA GLY A 62 34.89 -2.57 -24.62
C GLY A 62 34.43 -3.97 -25.02
N ASP A 63 35.02 -5.00 -24.43
CA ASP A 63 34.78 -6.41 -24.76
C ASP A 63 33.29 -6.79 -24.81
N ASN A 64 32.93 -7.80 -25.61
CA ASN A 64 31.56 -8.32 -25.72
C ASN A 64 30.51 -7.30 -26.17
N SER A 65 30.92 -6.25 -26.88
CA SER A 65 30.04 -5.18 -27.30
C SER A 65 29.75 -5.21 -28.79
N TYR A 66 28.63 -4.62 -29.23
CA TYR A 66 28.31 -4.58 -30.66
C TYR A 66 27.63 -3.31 -31.16
N ILE A 67 27.89 -3.04 -32.43
CA ILE A 67 27.22 -2.04 -33.27
C ILE A 67 26.47 -2.80 -34.37
N ALA A 68 25.15 -2.80 -34.30
CA ALA A 68 24.29 -3.56 -35.21
C ALA A 68 23.98 -2.80 -36.52
N ALA A 69 23.26 -3.47 -37.41
CA ALA A 69 22.94 -3.02 -38.77
C ALA A 69 22.42 -1.58 -38.82
N HIS A 70 22.94 -0.81 -39.77
CA HIS A 70 22.49 0.55 -40.07
C HIS A 70 22.60 1.57 -38.92
N ALA A 71 23.34 1.25 -37.85
CA ALA A 71 23.70 2.25 -36.87
C ALA A 71 24.57 3.33 -37.53
N TYR A 72 24.43 4.58 -37.09
CA TYR A 72 25.20 5.72 -37.57
C TYR A 72 26.00 6.32 -36.41
N VAL A 73 27.33 6.20 -36.46
CA VAL A 73 28.24 6.61 -35.38
C VAL A 73 29.26 7.62 -35.91
N THR A 74 29.30 8.81 -35.30
CA THR A 74 30.27 9.89 -35.61
C THR A 74 30.72 10.60 -34.35
N GLY A 75 31.91 11.22 -34.37
CA GLY A 75 32.48 11.87 -33.18
C GLY A 75 33.20 10.87 -32.28
N THR A 76 33.05 11.02 -30.97
CA THR A 76 33.70 10.13 -29.99
C THR A 76 32.68 9.22 -29.32
N LEU A 77 32.87 7.92 -29.45
CA LEU A 77 32.14 6.89 -28.69
C LEU A 77 33.13 6.07 -27.86
N THR A 78 32.93 6.08 -26.55
CA THR A 78 33.64 5.20 -25.61
C THR A 78 32.63 4.33 -24.88
N THR A 79 32.78 3.02 -24.91
CA THR A 79 31.94 2.07 -24.18
C THR A 79 32.75 1.28 -23.17
N GLY A 80 32.13 0.88 -22.07
CA GLY A 80 32.59 -0.26 -21.28
C GLY A 80 32.35 -1.59 -22.01
N SER A 81 32.48 -2.69 -21.27
CA SER A 81 32.20 -4.03 -21.77
C SER A 81 30.69 -4.30 -21.83
N ASP A 82 30.30 -5.30 -22.61
CA ASP A 82 28.93 -5.79 -22.71
C ASP A 82 27.93 -4.69 -23.11
N CYS A 83 28.24 -3.85 -24.09
CA CYS A 83 27.35 -2.81 -24.60
C CYS A 83 26.70 -3.18 -25.94
N SER A 84 25.45 -2.75 -26.15
CA SER A 84 24.75 -3.01 -27.42
C SER A 84 24.16 -1.75 -28.02
N LEU A 85 24.51 -1.47 -29.28
CA LEU A 85 23.85 -0.49 -30.14
C LEU A 85 23.02 -1.26 -31.17
N ASN A 86 21.71 -1.34 -30.96
CA ASN A 86 20.80 -2.07 -31.84
C ASN A 86 20.54 -1.33 -33.17
N PRO A 87 19.90 -1.99 -34.16
CA PRO A 87 19.80 -1.44 -35.50
C PRO A 87 19.23 -0.02 -35.57
N PHE A 88 19.75 0.77 -36.50
CA PHE A 88 19.37 2.17 -36.72
C PHE A 88 19.61 3.13 -35.54
N THR A 89 20.40 2.74 -34.53
CA THR A 89 20.85 3.66 -33.48
C THR A 89 21.72 4.76 -34.09
N THR A 90 21.51 6.01 -33.69
CA THR A 90 22.33 7.16 -34.09
C THR A 90 23.14 7.65 -32.89
N VAL A 91 24.46 7.71 -33.00
CA VAL A 91 25.37 8.25 -31.98
C VAL A 91 26.21 9.34 -32.63
N ARG A 92 26.11 10.55 -32.10
CA ARG A 92 26.83 11.71 -32.65
C ARG A 92 27.34 12.61 -31.52
N GLY A 93 28.55 13.16 -31.70
CA GLY A 93 29.19 14.01 -30.70
C GLY A 93 30.01 13.19 -29.69
N ASN A 94 30.11 13.65 -28.45
CA ASN A 94 30.87 12.94 -27.40
C ASN A 94 29.92 12.10 -26.53
N VAL A 95 30.08 10.78 -26.56
CA VAL A 95 29.24 9.84 -25.79
C VAL A 95 30.12 8.82 -25.06
N THR A 96 29.90 8.70 -23.75
CA THR A 96 30.54 7.70 -22.90
C THR A 96 29.48 6.79 -22.29
N LEU A 97 29.66 5.48 -22.42
CA LEU A 97 28.82 4.44 -21.85
C LEU A 97 29.63 3.62 -20.83
N GLY A 98 29.03 3.27 -19.70
CA GLY A 98 29.55 2.30 -18.75
C GLY A 98 29.48 0.86 -19.28
N ASN A 99 29.52 -0.12 -18.38
CA ASN A 99 29.39 -1.54 -18.69
C ASN A 99 27.92 -1.97 -18.76
N GLY A 100 27.60 -2.93 -19.62
CA GLY A 100 26.26 -3.54 -19.63
C GLY A 100 25.16 -2.66 -20.23
N VAL A 101 25.49 -1.60 -20.98
CA VAL A 101 24.49 -0.66 -21.50
C VAL A 101 23.75 -1.25 -22.70
N ARG A 102 22.42 -1.28 -22.63
CA ARG A 102 21.54 -1.85 -23.66
C ARG A 102 20.76 -0.76 -24.37
N ILE A 103 21.13 -0.43 -25.61
CA ILE A 103 20.45 0.59 -26.42
C ILE A 103 19.52 -0.08 -27.44
N GLY A 104 18.23 0.24 -27.38
CA GLY A 104 17.20 -0.23 -28.30
C GLY A 104 17.31 0.39 -29.69
N ALA A 105 16.66 -0.24 -30.67
CA ALA A 105 16.71 0.19 -32.06
C ALA A 105 16.17 1.62 -32.24
N HIS A 106 16.64 2.32 -33.27
CA HIS A 106 16.22 3.69 -33.62
C HIS A 106 16.45 4.76 -32.53
N THR A 107 17.29 4.48 -31.53
CA THR A 107 17.61 5.46 -30.48
C THR A 107 18.67 6.44 -30.96
N SER A 108 18.54 7.72 -30.59
CA SER A 108 19.48 8.80 -30.92
C SER A 108 20.18 9.32 -29.66
N LEU A 109 21.50 9.18 -29.58
CA LEU A 109 22.36 9.82 -28.58
C LEU A 109 23.07 11.01 -29.24
N LEU A 110 22.66 12.23 -28.89
CA LEU A 110 23.10 13.46 -29.53
C LEU A 110 23.96 14.29 -28.56
N GLY A 111 25.24 13.94 -28.42
CA GLY A 111 26.24 14.61 -27.58
C GLY A 111 26.77 15.92 -28.17
N PHE A 112 25.95 16.61 -28.96
CA PHE A 112 26.18 17.95 -29.49
C PHE A 112 24.83 18.63 -29.75
N ASN A 113 24.80 19.96 -29.84
CA ASN A 113 23.58 20.70 -30.14
C ASN A 113 23.85 21.98 -30.95
N HIS A 114 22.80 22.53 -31.55
CA HIS A 114 22.85 23.84 -32.18
C HIS A 114 22.57 24.94 -31.15
N SER A 115 23.30 26.05 -31.24
CA SER A 115 22.92 27.26 -30.51
C SER A 115 21.61 27.83 -31.08
N MET A 116 20.87 28.55 -30.23
CA MET A 116 19.56 29.13 -30.56
C MET A 116 19.50 30.63 -30.24
N ALA A 117 20.66 31.30 -30.23
CA ALA A 117 20.71 32.73 -29.99
C ALA A 117 19.97 33.50 -31.10
N PRO A 118 19.24 34.57 -30.80
CA PRO A 118 18.44 35.28 -31.81
C PRO A 118 19.27 36.21 -32.71
N ASP A 119 20.58 36.35 -32.46
CA ASP A 119 21.46 37.35 -33.09
C ASP A 119 21.89 37.00 -34.53
N ARG A 120 21.79 35.73 -34.94
CA ARG A 120 22.13 35.28 -36.30
C ARG A 120 21.35 34.01 -36.70
N PRO A 121 21.20 33.70 -38.00
CA PRO A 121 20.55 32.47 -38.45
C PRO A 121 21.21 31.21 -37.89
N VAL A 122 20.42 30.20 -37.51
CA VAL A 122 20.87 28.97 -36.84
C VAL A 122 22.02 28.26 -37.57
N PHE A 123 22.03 28.24 -38.91
CA PHE A 123 23.09 27.59 -39.70
C PHE A 123 24.46 28.28 -39.60
N GLN A 124 24.51 29.53 -39.11
CA GLN A 124 25.75 30.30 -38.88
C GLN A 124 26.14 30.30 -37.40
N GLN A 125 25.36 29.66 -36.53
CA GLN A 125 25.63 29.61 -35.11
C GLN A 125 26.60 28.47 -34.78
N PRO A 126 27.46 28.64 -33.75
CA PRO A 126 28.33 27.57 -33.31
C PRO A 126 27.54 26.39 -32.74
N LEU A 127 28.10 25.19 -32.91
CA LEU A 127 27.64 23.99 -32.20
C LEU A 127 28.13 24.02 -30.74
N THR A 128 27.35 23.44 -29.84
CA THR A 128 27.77 23.08 -28.49
C THR A 128 28.03 21.59 -28.40
N SER A 129 28.94 21.16 -27.53
CA SER A 129 29.23 19.74 -27.31
C SER A 129 29.63 19.55 -25.85
N LYS A 130 28.63 19.40 -24.98
CA LYS A 130 28.83 19.04 -23.56
C LYS A 130 29.08 17.54 -23.39
N GLY A 131 28.55 16.74 -24.31
CA GLY A 131 28.63 15.28 -24.31
C GLY A 131 27.53 14.62 -23.49
N ILE A 132 27.44 13.30 -23.59
CA ILE A 132 26.50 12.44 -22.85
C ILE A 132 27.30 11.41 -22.06
N THR A 133 26.92 11.21 -20.80
CA THR A 133 27.49 10.17 -19.94
C THR A 133 26.38 9.20 -19.51
N VAL A 134 26.58 7.92 -19.71
CA VAL A 134 25.68 6.84 -19.28
C VAL A 134 26.44 5.91 -18.35
N GLY A 135 25.91 5.65 -17.16
CA GLY A 135 26.47 4.74 -16.16
C GLY A 135 26.34 3.26 -16.52
N ASP A 136 26.63 2.39 -15.55
CA ASP A 136 26.61 0.93 -15.70
C ASP A 136 25.17 0.36 -15.66
N ASP A 137 24.93 -0.78 -16.33
CA ASP A 137 23.65 -1.53 -16.32
C ASP A 137 22.41 -0.69 -16.70
N VAL A 138 22.57 0.21 -17.67
CA VAL A 138 21.46 1.06 -18.16
C VAL A 138 20.73 0.39 -19.33
N TRP A 139 19.40 0.35 -19.28
CA TRP A 139 18.58 -0.02 -20.44
C TRP A 139 17.90 1.22 -21.04
N ILE A 140 18.23 1.52 -22.30
CA ILE A 140 17.61 2.57 -23.10
C ILE A 140 16.70 1.90 -24.13
N GLY A 141 15.39 2.08 -24.00
CA GLY A 141 14.40 1.53 -24.92
C GLY A 141 14.56 2.04 -26.36
N SER A 142 13.83 1.41 -27.29
CA SER A 142 13.84 1.82 -28.70
C SER A 142 13.23 3.21 -28.90
N HIS A 143 13.64 3.91 -29.96
CA HIS A 143 13.15 5.25 -30.31
C HIS A 143 13.34 6.32 -29.22
N VAL A 144 14.36 6.18 -28.37
CA VAL A 144 14.70 7.21 -27.37
C VAL A 144 15.58 8.29 -28.01
N VAL A 145 15.48 9.53 -27.54
CA VAL A 145 16.41 10.62 -27.87
C VAL A 145 17.07 11.11 -26.59
N VAL A 146 18.39 11.13 -26.51
CA VAL A 146 19.16 11.70 -25.38
C VAL A 146 19.90 12.94 -25.87
N MET A 147 19.70 14.06 -25.17
CA MET A 147 20.23 15.37 -25.58
C MET A 147 21.61 15.67 -24.97
N ASP A 148 22.33 16.58 -25.63
CA ASP A 148 23.65 17.08 -25.21
C ASP A 148 23.67 17.59 -23.76
N GLY A 149 24.67 17.17 -23.00
CA GLY A 149 24.90 17.55 -21.61
C GLY A 149 24.20 16.70 -20.57
N VAL A 150 23.57 15.59 -20.95
CA VAL A 150 22.85 14.70 -20.04
C VAL A 150 23.77 13.63 -19.44
N THR A 151 23.65 13.43 -18.12
CA THR A 151 24.18 12.28 -17.38
C THR A 151 23.05 11.34 -16.95
N ILE A 152 23.11 10.08 -17.37
CA ILE A 152 22.21 8.99 -16.93
C ILE A 152 22.98 8.12 -15.95
N GLY A 153 22.55 8.08 -14.68
CA GLY A 153 23.20 7.27 -13.65
C GLY A 153 23.01 5.77 -13.82
N ASP A 154 23.75 4.99 -13.02
CA ASP A 154 23.76 3.52 -13.07
C ASP A 154 22.37 2.91 -12.90
N HIS A 155 22.13 1.75 -13.48
CA HIS A 155 20.92 0.94 -13.36
C HIS A 155 19.62 1.60 -13.86
N CYS A 156 19.69 2.72 -14.59
CA CYS A 156 18.52 3.39 -15.12
C CYS A 156 17.78 2.57 -16.18
N VAL A 157 16.47 2.79 -16.28
CA VAL A 157 15.61 2.24 -17.34
C VAL A 157 14.87 3.38 -18.03
N ILE A 158 15.13 3.57 -19.32
CA ILE A 158 14.47 4.58 -20.14
C ILE A 158 13.44 3.91 -21.04
N GLY A 159 12.17 4.22 -20.82
CA GLY A 159 11.06 3.69 -21.62
C GLY A 159 11.18 4.10 -23.10
N ALA A 160 10.70 3.24 -23.99
CA ALA A 160 10.71 3.50 -25.42
C ALA A 160 10.00 4.81 -25.79
N GLY A 161 10.49 5.50 -26.83
CA GLY A 161 9.92 6.76 -27.32
C GLY A 161 10.20 8.00 -26.44
N ALA A 162 11.05 7.89 -25.42
CA ALA A 162 11.34 9.00 -24.52
C ALA A 162 12.32 10.04 -25.10
N VAL A 163 12.23 11.30 -24.64
CA VAL A 163 13.20 12.36 -24.97
C VAL A 163 13.86 12.87 -23.69
N VAL A 164 15.08 12.44 -23.42
CA VAL A 164 15.84 12.74 -22.20
C VAL A 164 16.59 14.06 -22.38
N THR A 165 16.15 15.08 -21.64
CA THR A 165 16.70 16.45 -21.72
C THR A 165 17.36 16.92 -20.43
N LYS A 166 17.42 16.06 -19.40
CA LYS A 166 17.97 16.37 -18.07
C LYS A 166 18.60 15.11 -17.48
N ASP A 167 19.53 15.31 -16.55
CA ASP A 167 20.19 14.23 -15.83
C ASP A 167 19.19 13.33 -15.09
N LEU A 168 19.52 12.05 -15.02
CA LEU A 168 18.73 11.04 -14.32
C LEU A 168 19.60 10.41 -13.23
N PRO A 169 19.18 10.46 -11.95
CA PRO A 169 19.87 9.76 -10.87
C PRO A 169 19.91 8.25 -11.11
N ALA A 170 20.89 7.56 -10.52
CA ALA A 170 20.97 6.10 -10.56
C ALA A 170 19.65 5.44 -10.10
N TRP A 171 19.38 4.25 -10.62
CA TRP A 171 18.16 3.46 -10.39
C TRP A 171 16.86 4.13 -10.86
N THR A 172 16.90 5.17 -11.69
CA THR A 172 15.67 5.83 -12.17
C THR A 172 15.02 5.05 -13.31
N VAL A 173 13.71 4.81 -13.21
CA VAL A 173 12.87 4.44 -14.38
C VAL A 173 12.24 5.72 -14.92
N ALA A 174 12.51 6.10 -16.16
CA ALA A 174 11.96 7.32 -16.78
C ALA A 174 11.29 7.04 -18.14
N ALA A 175 10.27 7.82 -18.51
CA ALA A 175 9.67 7.77 -19.84
C ALA A 175 9.02 9.12 -20.23
N GLY A 176 8.62 9.25 -21.50
CA GLY A 176 7.88 10.40 -22.02
C GLY A 176 8.73 11.41 -22.79
N ASN A 177 8.06 12.41 -23.40
CA ASN A 177 8.68 13.50 -24.13
C ASN A 177 8.16 14.85 -23.59
N PRO A 178 8.97 15.60 -22.82
CA PRO A 178 10.28 15.23 -22.29
C PRO A 178 10.18 14.13 -21.21
N ALA A 179 11.26 13.37 -21.04
CA ALA A 179 11.33 12.25 -20.10
C ALA A 179 11.15 12.75 -18.67
N ARG A 180 10.41 11.98 -17.87
CA ARG A 180 10.19 12.22 -16.45
C ARG A 180 10.50 10.95 -15.66
N PRO A 181 11.19 11.05 -14.50
CA PRO A 181 11.27 9.96 -13.55
C PRO A 181 9.86 9.46 -13.19
N LEU A 182 9.64 8.16 -13.33
CA LEU A 182 8.38 7.49 -13.03
C LEU A 182 8.41 6.82 -11.66
N ARG A 183 9.54 6.20 -11.32
CA ARG A 183 9.78 5.49 -10.05
C ARG A 183 11.26 5.17 -9.87
N ASN A 184 11.63 4.74 -8.67
CA ASN A 184 12.90 4.08 -8.44
C ASN A 184 12.81 2.59 -8.86
N ARG A 185 13.83 2.07 -9.53
CA ARG A 185 13.92 0.68 -10.02
C ARG A 185 14.01 -0.31 -8.85
N LEU A 186 14.57 0.09 -7.71
CA LEU A 186 14.67 -0.70 -6.49
C LEU A 186 13.30 -0.91 -5.81
N GLU A 187 12.31 -0.09 -6.13
CA GLU A 187 10.96 -0.27 -5.61
C GLU A 187 10.25 -1.42 -6.35
N PRO A 188 9.56 -2.34 -5.62
CA PRO A 188 8.75 -3.38 -6.22
C PRO A 188 7.74 -2.78 -7.21
N LYS A 189 7.50 -3.48 -8.32
CA LYS A 189 6.60 -3.05 -9.39
C LYS A 189 5.13 -3.12 -8.94
N ALA A 190 4.72 -2.24 -8.04
CA ALA A 190 3.33 -2.07 -7.66
C ALA A 190 2.54 -1.47 -8.84
N VAL A 191 1.68 -2.31 -9.43
CA VAL A 191 0.48 -2.00 -10.23
C VAL A 191 0.59 -0.76 -11.16
N ALA A 192 1.41 -0.86 -12.20
CA ALA A 192 1.42 0.11 -13.31
C ALA A 192 0.16 0.05 -14.21
N ALA A 193 -0.82 -0.81 -13.91
CA ALA A 193 -2.15 -0.74 -14.51
C ALA A 193 -2.96 0.49 -14.02
N ALA A 194 -2.39 1.30 -13.12
CA ALA A 194 -3.10 2.39 -12.47
C ALA A 194 -3.29 3.68 -13.31
N ARG A 195 -2.69 3.80 -14.50
CA ARG A 195 -2.57 5.11 -15.21
C ARG A 195 -3.07 5.16 -16.66
N LEU A 196 -3.98 4.28 -17.06
CA LEU A 196 -4.71 4.45 -18.33
C LEU A 196 -6.22 4.24 -18.10
N GLY A 197 -6.97 5.35 -18.02
CA GLY A 197 -8.43 5.33 -17.93
C GLY A 197 -9.01 6.70 -17.59
N HIS A 198 -9.54 7.35 -18.62
CA HIS A 198 -10.36 8.57 -18.66
C HIS A 198 -11.00 9.06 -17.33
N GLY A 199 -10.73 10.33 -16.98
CA GLY A 199 -11.75 11.31 -16.56
C GLY A 199 -12.52 11.11 -15.25
N GLY A 200 -11.89 10.71 -14.15
CA GLY A 200 -12.48 10.77 -12.80
C GLY A 200 -11.51 10.24 -11.73
N ASP A 201 -11.56 10.79 -10.52
CA ASP A 201 -10.80 10.30 -9.37
C ASP A 201 -11.25 8.87 -9.01
N ARG A 202 -10.30 7.94 -8.85
CA ARG A 202 -10.57 6.53 -8.53
C ARG A 202 -11.35 6.38 -7.22
N LEU A 203 -11.08 7.26 -6.26
CA LEU A 203 -11.75 7.25 -4.97
C LEU A 203 -13.25 7.59 -5.13
N THR A 204 -13.57 8.60 -5.95
CA THR A 204 -14.96 8.94 -6.28
C THR A 204 -15.67 7.79 -6.96
N ARG A 205 -15.05 7.19 -7.99
CA ARG A 205 -15.64 6.05 -8.71
C ARG A 205 -15.93 4.88 -7.78
N PHE A 206 -14.96 4.52 -6.94
CA PHE A 206 -15.16 3.50 -5.93
C PHE A 206 -16.34 3.82 -5.00
N ALA A 207 -16.43 5.05 -4.49
CA ALA A 207 -17.51 5.44 -3.60
C ALA A 207 -18.89 5.36 -4.28
N ASP A 208 -18.97 5.77 -5.53
CA ASP A 208 -20.20 5.70 -6.33
C ASP A 208 -20.59 4.25 -6.63
N ASP A 209 -19.63 3.41 -7.03
CA ASP A 209 -19.85 1.99 -7.29
C ASP A 209 -20.28 1.24 -6.02
N ALA A 210 -19.59 1.47 -4.90
CA ALA A 210 -19.92 0.85 -3.61
C ALA A 210 -21.34 1.23 -3.16
N ARG A 211 -21.71 2.52 -3.28
CA ARG A 211 -23.06 3.00 -2.96
C ARG A 211 -24.12 2.40 -3.86
N ALA A 212 -23.88 2.37 -5.17
CA ALA A 212 -24.82 1.81 -6.14
C ALA A 212 -25.06 0.30 -5.94
N GLN A 213 -24.06 -0.42 -5.43
CA GLN A 213 -24.09 -1.87 -5.26
C GLN A 213 -24.49 -2.32 -3.85
N ALA A 214 -24.62 -1.40 -2.88
CA ALA A 214 -24.82 -1.73 -1.47
C ALA A 214 -26.09 -2.55 -1.22
N ALA A 215 -27.22 -2.22 -1.86
CA ALA A 215 -28.46 -2.97 -1.70
C ALA A 215 -28.34 -4.42 -2.21
N ASP A 216 -27.72 -4.61 -3.38
CA ASP A 216 -27.48 -5.93 -3.96
C ASP A 216 -26.56 -6.78 -3.08
N LEU A 217 -25.52 -6.16 -2.51
CA LEU A 217 -24.59 -6.79 -1.58
C LEU A 217 -25.32 -7.27 -0.31
N LEU A 218 -26.16 -6.43 0.29
CA LEU A 218 -26.95 -6.78 1.48
C LEU A 218 -27.97 -7.89 1.16
N ASN A 219 -28.65 -7.80 0.01
CA ASN A 219 -29.59 -8.83 -0.45
C ASN A 219 -28.92 -10.18 -0.69
N ARG A 220 -27.70 -10.19 -1.24
CA ARG A 220 -26.89 -11.41 -1.42
C ARG A 220 -26.57 -12.09 -0.09
N CYS A 221 -26.48 -11.35 1.00
CA CYS A 221 -26.10 -11.85 2.33
C CYS A 221 -27.32 -12.15 3.23
N TRP A 222 -28.53 -12.09 2.68
CA TRP A 222 -29.77 -12.40 3.38
C TRP A 222 -30.26 -13.81 3.05
N ASP A 223 -30.31 -14.71 4.04
CA ASP A 223 -30.76 -16.11 3.88
C ASP A 223 -32.26 -16.28 4.16
N GLY A 224 -33.07 -15.28 3.76
CA GLY A 224 -34.53 -15.30 3.91
C GLY A 224 -35.07 -14.86 5.27
N ASP A 225 -34.33 -15.07 6.37
CA ASP A 225 -34.70 -14.58 7.71
C ASP A 225 -33.52 -14.02 8.54
N VAL A 226 -32.28 -14.39 8.21
CA VAL A 226 -31.09 -13.96 8.96
C VAL A 226 -29.98 -13.55 7.99
N TYR A 227 -29.09 -12.67 8.45
CA TYR A 227 -27.88 -12.36 7.71
C TYR A 227 -26.82 -13.44 7.90
N VAL A 228 -26.13 -13.74 6.81
CA VAL A 228 -24.92 -14.57 6.76
C VAL A 228 -23.78 -13.71 6.23
N ASP A 229 -22.53 -14.00 6.59
CA ASP A 229 -21.39 -13.21 6.09
C ASP A 229 -21.30 -13.23 4.55
N ARG A 230 -21.61 -14.38 3.95
CA ARG A 230 -21.69 -14.59 2.50
C ARG A 230 -22.59 -15.78 2.18
N PRO A 231 -23.06 -15.93 0.92
CA PRO A 231 -23.87 -17.08 0.52
C PRO A 231 -23.24 -18.41 0.92
N GLY A 232 -24.01 -19.25 1.63
CA GLY A 232 -23.58 -20.57 2.09
C GLY A 232 -22.78 -20.57 3.41
N ALA A 233 -22.46 -19.41 3.99
CA ALA A 233 -21.90 -19.34 5.34
C ALA A 233 -22.98 -19.57 6.41
N ALA A 234 -22.55 -19.96 7.62
CA ALA A 234 -23.46 -20.04 8.76
C ALA A 234 -23.89 -18.63 9.21
N PRO A 235 -25.15 -18.44 9.67
CA PRO A 235 -25.59 -17.19 10.28
C PRO A 235 -24.78 -16.89 11.55
N THR A 236 -24.44 -15.61 11.74
CA THR A 236 -23.76 -15.13 12.95
C THR A 236 -24.38 -13.83 13.41
N VAL A 237 -24.34 -13.55 14.72
CA VAL A 237 -24.78 -12.27 15.28
C VAL A 237 -24.01 -11.11 14.63
N ARG A 238 -22.70 -11.32 14.40
CA ARG A 238 -21.84 -10.36 13.73
C ARG A 238 -22.33 -10.01 12.31
N ALA A 239 -22.74 -11.00 11.50
CA ALA A 239 -23.20 -10.73 10.13
C ALA A 239 -24.39 -9.75 10.10
N HIS A 240 -25.32 -9.87 11.04
CA HIS A 240 -26.43 -8.91 11.16
C HIS A 240 -25.92 -7.51 11.54
N CYS A 241 -24.98 -7.42 12.48
CA CYS A 241 -24.37 -6.13 12.86
C CYS A 241 -23.64 -5.47 11.68
N ASP A 242 -22.81 -6.23 10.97
CA ASP A 242 -22.03 -5.75 9.81
C ASP A 242 -22.96 -5.27 8.68
N ALA A 243 -24.10 -5.95 8.46
CA ALA A 243 -25.12 -5.51 7.50
C ALA A 243 -25.71 -4.13 7.87
N VAL A 244 -26.01 -3.91 9.16
CA VAL A 244 -26.49 -2.60 9.66
C VAL A 244 -25.44 -1.52 9.46
N GLU A 245 -24.17 -1.80 9.78
CA GLU A 245 -23.09 -0.82 9.59
C GLU A 245 -22.84 -0.48 8.12
N ILE A 246 -22.85 -1.47 7.21
CA ILE A 246 -22.68 -1.25 5.77
C ILE A 246 -23.84 -0.42 5.21
N ALA A 247 -25.08 -0.72 5.59
CA ALA A 247 -26.25 0.04 5.17
C ALA A 247 -26.19 1.48 5.69
N ASP A 248 -25.82 1.68 6.95
CA ASP A 248 -25.64 3.02 7.52
C ASP A 248 -24.55 3.82 6.78
N LEU A 249 -23.41 3.19 6.52
CA LEU A 249 -22.28 3.78 5.81
C LEU A 249 -22.64 4.20 4.39
N LEU A 250 -23.18 3.28 3.59
CA LEU A 250 -23.34 3.49 2.15
C LEU A 250 -24.71 4.08 1.77
N LEU A 251 -25.76 3.75 2.51
CA LEU A 251 -27.15 4.14 2.20
C LEU A 251 -27.69 5.20 3.16
N GLY A 252 -27.12 5.35 4.36
CA GLY A 252 -27.63 6.26 5.39
C GLY A 252 -28.94 5.80 6.01
N THR A 253 -29.29 4.52 5.87
CA THR A 253 -30.52 3.90 6.39
C THR A 253 -30.24 2.52 6.94
N ALA A 254 -31.19 1.95 7.69
CA ALA A 254 -31.16 0.53 8.02
C ALA A 254 -31.26 -0.34 6.74
N PRO A 255 -30.79 -1.61 6.78
CA PRO A 255 -31.00 -2.55 5.69
C PRO A 255 -32.50 -2.73 5.35
N GLU A 256 -32.83 -2.93 4.08
CA GLU A 256 -34.24 -2.96 3.63
C GLU A 256 -34.97 -4.28 3.93
N GLN A 257 -34.24 -5.34 4.30
CA GLN A 257 -34.80 -6.68 4.52
C GLN A 257 -35.72 -6.73 5.75
N LEU A 258 -35.54 -5.81 6.70
CA LEU A 258 -36.40 -5.64 7.87
C LEU A 258 -36.65 -4.14 8.09
N THR A 259 -37.72 -3.82 8.81
CA THR A 259 -37.88 -2.44 9.32
C THR A 259 -36.82 -2.14 10.38
N ALA A 260 -36.50 -0.85 10.58
CA ALA A 260 -35.56 -0.44 11.63
C ALA A 260 -35.97 -0.98 13.03
N ASP A 261 -37.25 -0.91 13.36
CA ASP A 261 -37.81 -1.44 14.61
C ASP A 261 -37.63 -2.97 14.74
N GLU A 262 -37.73 -3.71 13.64
CA GLU A 262 -37.50 -5.15 13.63
C GLU A 262 -36.01 -5.48 13.81
N HIS A 263 -35.09 -4.73 13.21
CA HIS A 263 -33.66 -4.89 13.47
C HIS A 263 -33.35 -4.63 14.95
N VAL A 264 -33.85 -3.52 15.51
CA VAL A 264 -33.71 -3.19 16.95
C VAL A 264 -34.23 -4.33 17.80
N LYS A 265 -35.48 -4.76 17.56
CA LYS A 265 -36.13 -5.80 18.35
C LYS A 265 -35.33 -7.11 18.32
N ARG A 266 -34.82 -7.50 17.15
CA ARG A 266 -34.03 -8.72 17.01
C ARG A 266 -32.70 -8.61 17.74
N LEU A 267 -31.93 -7.54 17.50
CA LEU A 267 -30.61 -7.35 18.12
C LEU A 267 -30.71 -7.19 19.64
N ALA A 268 -31.68 -6.41 20.14
CA ALA A 268 -31.89 -6.21 21.58
C ALA A 268 -32.33 -7.50 22.28
N ALA A 269 -33.11 -8.37 21.61
CA ALA A 269 -33.55 -9.65 22.17
C ALA A 269 -32.43 -10.69 22.32
N LEU A 270 -31.28 -10.50 21.66
CA LEU A 270 -30.12 -11.37 21.81
C LEU A 270 -29.38 -11.14 23.13
N GLN A 271 -29.58 -9.98 23.77
CA GLN A 271 -28.92 -9.68 25.03
C GLN A 271 -29.58 -10.45 26.18
N ASP A 272 -28.79 -11.23 26.91
CA ASP A 272 -29.26 -11.90 28.10
C ASP A 272 -29.50 -10.89 29.24
N PRO A 273 -30.72 -10.78 29.80
CA PRO A 273 -31.02 -9.80 30.85
C PRO A 273 -30.28 -10.01 32.17
N ARG A 274 -29.75 -11.23 32.39
CA ARG A 274 -29.03 -11.59 33.61
C ARG A 274 -27.58 -11.17 33.55
N THR A 275 -26.88 -11.36 32.45
CA THR A 275 -25.45 -11.04 32.32
C THR A 275 -25.22 -9.72 31.58
N GLY A 276 -26.15 -9.33 30.71
CA GLY A 276 -26.00 -8.23 29.76
C GLY A 276 -25.10 -8.57 28.56
N LEU A 277 -24.70 -9.83 28.40
CA LEU A 277 -23.88 -10.29 27.29
C LEU A 277 -24.76 -10.84 26.15
N VAL A 278 -24.17 -10.93 24.97
CA VAL A 278 -24.82 -11.49 23.77
C VAL A 278 -24.03 -12.73 23.32
N PRO A 279 -24.58 -13.95 23.48
CA PRO A 279 -23.98 -15.16 22.95
C PRO A 279 -24.08 -15.20 21.42
N GLU A 280 -23.32 -16.09 20.78
CA GLU A 280 -23.56 -16.44 19.38
C GLU A 280 -24.86 -17.27 19.25
N PHE A 281 -25.43 -17.32 18.05
CA PHE A 281 -26.64 -18.09 17.78
C PHE A 281 -26.49 -19.56 18.16
N GLY A 282 -27.31 -20.02 19.12
CA GLY A 282 -27.35 -21.41 19.57
C GLY A 282 -26.29 -21.78 20.61
N ASP A 283 -25.35 -20.89 20.90
CA ASP A 283 -24.33 -21.10 21.92
C ASP A 283 -24.88 -20.84 23.34
N PRO A 284 -24.36 -21.55 24.36
CA PRO A 284 -24.71 -21.27 25.75
C PRO A 284 -24.19 -19.88 26.17
N LEU A 285 -24.78 -19.32 27.23
CA LEU A 285 -24.26 -18.08 27.82
C LEU A 285 -22.81 -18.29 28.30
N PRO A 286 -21.90 -17.34 28.02
CA PRO A 286 -20.52 -17.45 28.44
C PRO A 286 -20.43 -17.43 29.97
N ALA A 287 -19.57 -18.28 30.52
CA ALA A 287 -19.31 -18.32 31.94
C ALA A 287 -18.43 -17.13 32.34
N ALA A 288 -18.80 -16.44 33.42
CA ALA A 288 -17.95 -15.40 33.99
C ALA A 288 -16.69 -16.00 34.63
N ASP A 289 -15.55 -15.34 34.42
CA ASP A 289 -14.30 -15.53 35.13
C ASP A 289 -14.45 -15.11 36.60
N ALA A 290 -13.41 -15.35 37.40
CA ALA A 290 -13.39 -15.03 38.83
C ALA A 290 -13.59 -13.53 39.15
N ASP A 291 -13.34 -12.64 38.18
CA ASP A 291 -13.56 -11.20 38.29
C ASP A 291 -14.99 -10.75 37.92
N GLY A 292 -15.84 -11.69 37.48
CA GLY A 292 -17.24 -11.45 37.11
C GLY A 292 -17.48 -11.05 35.66
N PHE A 293 -16.43 -10.92 34.84
CA PHE A 293 -16.55 -10.67 33.40
C PHE A 293 -16.09 -11.89 32.58
N ILE A 294 -16.07 -11.81 31.25
CA ILE A 294 -15.68 -12.91 30.37
C ILE A 294 -14.23 -12.77 29.92
N GLY A 295 -13.55 -13.91 29.73
CA GLY A 295 -12.14 -13.94 29.36
C GLY A 295 -11.87 -13.99 27.85
N GLU A 296 -12.60 -14.84 27.13
CA GLU A 296 -12.42 -15.11 25.70
C GLU A 296 -13.77 -15.42 25.04
N GLY A 297 -13.82 -15.42 23.71
CA GLY A 297 -15.02 -15.78 22.93
C GLY A 297 -15.54 -14.67 22.02
N SER A 298 -16.53 -15.00 21.17
CA SER A 298 -17.16 -14.05 20.24
C SER A 298 -18.01 -13.00 20.97
N GLU A 299 -18.46 -13.32 22.18
CA GLU A 299 -19.32 -12.50 23.04
C GLU A 299 -18.60 -11.23 23.49
N LEU A 300 -17.27 -11.28 23.63
CA LEU A 300 -16.43 -10.10 23.81
C LEU A 300 -16.68 -9.11 22.69
N TYR A 301 -16.63 -9.59 21.44
CA TYR A 301 -16.84 -8.76 20.26
C TYR A 301 -18.30 -8.32 20.10
N HIS A 302 -19.28 -9.13 20.52
CA HIS A 302 -20.70 -8.78 20.43
C HIS A 302 -21.10 -7.57 21.30
N VAL A 303 -20.39 -7.32 22.41
CA VAL A 303 -20.56 -6.07 23.16
C VAL A 303 -20.31 -4.84 22.27
N LEU A 304 -19.37 -4.95 21.33
CA LEU A 304 -19.08 -3.89 20.38
C LEU A 304 -20.06 -3.92 19.22
N SER A 305 -20.15 -5.05 18.49
CA SER A 305 -20.89 -5.11 17.23
C SER A 305 -22.39 -4.89 17.43
N VAL A 306 -23.00 -5.51 18.44
CA VAL A 306 -24.44 -5.34 18.73
C VAL A 306 -24.71 -3.97 19.31
N GLY A 307 -23.86 -3.49 20.23
CA GLY A 307 -24.00 -2.17 20.84
C GLY A 307 -23.96 -1.05 19.80
N TYR A 308 -23.00 -1.10 18.88
CA TYR A 308 -22.89 -0.11 17.80
C TYR A 308 -23.99 -0.26 16.74
N ALA A 309 -24.39 -1.48 16.38
CA ALA A 309 -25.53 -1.66 15.48
C ALA A 309 -26.83 -1.08 16.09
N LEU A 310 -27.06 -1.25 17.40
CA LEU A 310 -28.18 -0.60 18.09
C LEU A 310 -28.04 0.93 18.10
N ASP A 311 -26.85 1.47 18.38
CA ASP A 311 -26.60 2.93 18.39
C ASP A 311 -26.86 3.57 17.01
N LEU A 312 -26.49 2.89 15.92
CA LEU A 312 -26.79 3.32 14.56
C LEU A 312 -28.29 3.31 14.24
N LEU A 313 -29.03 2.37 14.83
CA LEU A 313 -30.50 2.30 14.74
C LEU A 313 -31.20 3.27 15.71
N GLY A 314 -30.45 4.05 16.49
CA GLY A 314 -30.97 5.05 17.42
C GLY A 314 -31.30 4.52 18.82
N GLU A 315 -30.86 3.31 19.15
CA GLU A 315 -31.16 2.60 20.39
C GLU A 315 -29.87 2.25 21.16
N SER A 316 -30.00 1.61 22.33
CA SER A 316 -28.87 1.16 23.15
C SER A 316 -29.17 -0.21 23.73
N PHE A 317 -28.17 -0.85 24.34
CA PHE A 317 -28.40 -2.08 25.08
C PHE A 317 -29.50 -1.91 26.14
N PRO A 318 -30.51 -2.81 26.19
CA PRO A 318 -31.59 -2.73 27.16
C PRO A 318 -31.16 -3.06 28.60
N HIS A 319 -30.07 -3.82 28.76
CA HIS A 319 -29.58 -4.27 30.06
C HIS A 319 -28.09 -3.92 30.24
N PRO A 320 -27.65 -3.64 31.48
CA PRO A 320 -26.23 -3.41 31.74
C PRO A 320 -25.43 -4.70 31.57
N VAL A 321 -24.22 -4.58 31.04
CA VAL A 321 -23.20 -5.63 31.09
C VAL A 321 -22.74 -5.77 32.54
N ARG A 322 -23.33 -6.72 33.28
CA ARG A 322 -23.26 -6.77 34.75
C ARG A 322 -21.86 -6.99 35.27
N GLY A 323 -21.10 -7.87 34.61
CA GLY A 323 -19.71 -8.13 34.98
C GLY A 323 -18.85 -6.86 35.03
N VAL A 324 -19.08 -5.92 34.10
CA VAL A 324 -18.37 -4.63 34.07
C VAL A 324 -18.98 -3.63 35.04
N ARG A 325 -20.32 -3.60 35.17
CA ARG A 325 -21.02 -2.71 36.10
C ARG A 325 -20.59 -2.94 37.55
N GLU A 326 -20.50 -4.20 37.95
CA GLU A 326 -20.25 -4.66 39.32
C GLU A 326 -18.74 -4.79 39.64
N MET A 327 -17.87 -4.69 38.64
CA MET A 327 -16.41 -4.80 38.83
C MET A 327 -15.86 -3.64 39.65
N THR A 328 -15.19 -3.96 40.76
CA THR A 328 -14.49 -2.98 41.58
C THR A 328 -13.16 -2.56 40.95
N PRO A 329 -12.61 -1.37 41.28
CA PRO A 329 -11.29 -0.95 40.82
C PRO A 329 -10.19 -1.96 41.13
N ARG A 330 -10.26 -2.63 42.28
CA ARG A 330 -9.29 -3.66 42.70
C ARG A 330 -9.37 -4.91 41.83
N GLN A 331 -10.57 -5.38 41.51
CA GLN A 331 -10.75 -6.53 40.63
C GLN A 331 -10.25 -6.22 39.23
N LEU A 332 -10.56 -5.04 38.70
CA LEU A 332 -10.07 -4.61 37.40
C LEU A 332 -8.54 -4.57 37.35
N ILE A 333 -7.89 -3.90 38.30
CA ILE A 333 -6.41 -3.85 38.35
C ILE A 333 -5.83 -5.26 38.44
N ALA A 334 -6.39 -6.11 39.31
CA ALA A 334 -5.93 -7.49 39.42
C ALA A 334 -6.07 -8.25 38.08
N ARG A 335 -7.14 -8.03 37.33
CA ARG A 335 -7.31 -8.62 35.99
C ARG A 335 -6.28 -8.08 35.00
N LEU A 336 -6.07 -6.77 34.95
CA LEU A 336 -5.10 -6.14 34.05
C LEU A 336 -3.68 -6.68 34.26
N GLU A 337 -3.26 -6.91 35.51
CA GLU A 337 -1.95 -7.51 35.83
C GLU A 337 -1.79 -8.97 35.33
N HIS A 338 -2.90 -9.70 35.17
CA HIS A 338 -2.90 -11.10 34.74
C HIS A 338 -3.20 -11.30 33.25
N LEU A 339 -3.50 -10.23 32.50
CA LEU A 339 -3.65 -10.32 31.06
C LEU A 339 -2.33 -10.74 30.40
N PRO A 340 -2.37 -11.47 29.28
CA PRO A 340 -1.18 -12.05 28.64
C PRO A 340 -0.37 -11.00 27.85
N TRP A 341 0.15 -9.97 28.52
CA TRP A 341 0.86 -8.87 27.86
C TRP A 341 2.14 -9.28 27.12
N GLN A 342 2.82 -10.35 27.57
CA GLN A 342 4.13 -10.72 27.03
C GLN A 342 4.04 -11.53 25.74
N ASP A 343 3.08 -12.43 25.63
CA ASP A 343 2.93 -13.42 24.55
C ASP A 343 1.55 -13.37 23.85
N GLY A 344 0.59 -12.65 24.42
CA GLY A 344 -0.78 -12.50 23.90
C GLY A 344 -1.30 -11.07 23.95
N ALA A 345 -0.45 -10.07 23.68
CA ALA A 345 -0.80 -8.64 23.78
C ALA A 345 -2.05 -8.26 22.96
N TRP A 346 -2.33 -8.96 21.86
CA TRP A 346 -3.58 -8.80 21.12
C TRP A 346 -4.81 -9.17 21.95
N GLY A 347 -4.78 -10.31 22.65
CA GLY A 347 -5.86 -10.77 23.51
C GLY A 347 -6.08 -9.83 24.70
N ALA A 348 -5.00 -9.34 25.30
CA ALA A 348 -5.08 -8.32 26.34
C ALA A 348 -5.78 -7.03 25.84
N GLY A 349 -5.39 -6.57 24.65
CA GLY A 349 -6.04 -5.43 24.00
C GLY A 349 -7.51 -5.67 23.66
N ALA A 350 -7.85 -6.84 23.13
CA ALA A 350 -9.23 -7.22 22.81
C ALA A 350 -10.13 -7.32 24.05
N TRP A 351 -9.58 -7.79 25.18
CA TRP A 351 -10.30 -7.80 26.45
C TRP A 351 -10.61 -6.38 26.93
N ILE A 352 -9.62 -5.47 26.88
CA ILE A 352 -9.80 -4.06 27.28
C ILE A 352 -10.79 -3.36 26.37
N ASP A 353 -10.70 -3.57 25.06
CA ASP A 353 -11.62 -3.03 24.06
C ASP A 353 -13.08 -3.38 24.41
N SER A 354 -13.32 -4.65 24.73
CA SER A 354 -14.63 -5.17 25.11
C SER A 354 -15.09 -4.65 26.46
N TRP A 355 -14.21 -4.64 27.46
CA TRP A 355 -14.50 -4.14 28.80
C TRP A 355 -14.82 -2.64 28.78
N ALA A 356 -14.01 -1.84 28.11
CA ALA A 356 -14.19 -0.39 28.04
C ALA A 356 -15.43 -0.01 27.22
N THR A 357 -15.77 -0.81 26.21
CA THR A 357 -17.02 -0.66 25.45
C THR A 357 -18.25 -1.06 26.25
N ALA A 358 -18.19 -2.15 27.02
CA ALA A 358 -19.23 -2.48 27.99
C ALA A 358 -19.41 -1.35 29.03
N ALA A 359 -18.32 -0.76 29.52
CA ALA A 359 -18.37 0.37 30.43
C ALA A 359 -19.02 1.60 29.78
N HIS A 360 -18.71 1.88 28.51
CA HIS A 360 -19.35 2.94 27.72
C HIS A 360 -20.87 2.74 27.65
N TRP A 361 -21.34 1.55 27.27
CA TRP A 361 -22.77 1.26 27.20
C TRP A 361 -23.46 1.36 28.55
N ASN A 362 -22.83 0.81 29.59
CA ASN A 362 -23.35 0.90 30.94
C ASN A 362 -23.50 2.36 31.41
N LEU A 363 -22.51 3.22 31.13
CA LEU A 363 -22.54 4.65 31.46
C LEU A 363 -23.64 5.44 30.75
N ARG A 364 -24.19 4.92 29.64
CA ARG A 364 -25.33 5.54 28.93
C ARG A 364 -26.68 5.19 29.57
N LEU A 365 -26.71 4.25 30.51
CA LEU A 365 -27.91 3.90 31.28
C LEU A 365 -28.10 4.88 32.45
N ALA A 366 -29.36 5.11 32.86
CA ALA A 366 -29.75 6.19 33.77
C ALA A 366 -29.29 6.07 35.25
N ASP A 367 -28.73 4.93 35.69
CA ASP A 367 -28.56 4.58 37.12
C ASP A 367 -27.10 4.35 37.56
N ASP A 368 -26.17 5.29 37.32
CA ASP A 368 -24.74 5.17 37.68
C ASP A 368 -24.11 3.87 37.14
N GLY A 369 -23.85 3.87 35.83
CA GLY A 369 -23.60 2.66 35.02
C GLY A 369 -22.45 1.74 35.45
N VAL A 370 -21.45 2.24 36.16
CA VAL A 370 -20.28 1.46 36.60
C VAL A 370 -19.89 1.84 38.03
N THR A 371 -19.26 0.91 38.74
CA THR A 371 -18.74 1.19 40.08
C THR A 371 -17.79 2.41 40.08
N PRO A 372 -17.99 3.41 40.96
CA PRO A 372 -17.17 4.62 40.97
C PRO A 372 -15.67 4.34 41.10
N GLY A 373 -14.86 5.04 40.30
CA GLY A 373 -13.41 4.88 40.28
C GLY A 373 -12.91 3.75 39.38
N THR A 374 -13.78 2.88 38.85
CA THR A 374 -13.33 1.73 38.04
C THR A 374 -12.82 2.17 36.67
N VAL A 375 -13.45 3.16 36.04
CA VAL A 375 -12.98 3.72 34.74
C VAL A 375 -11.68 4.50 34.94
N GLU A 376 -11.57 5.28 36.02
CA GLU A 376 -10.35 5.98 36.40
C GLU A 376 -9.21 5.01 36.69
N ALA A 377 -9.50 3.86 37.32
CA ALA A 377 -8.53 2.80 37.54
C ALA A 377 -8.04 2.17 36.22
N LEU A 378 -8.92 1.97 35.24
CA LEU A 378 -8.52 1.53 33.89
C LEU A 378 -7.48 2.49 33.30
N PHE A 379 -7.84 3.77 33.16
CA PHE A 379 -6.97 4.74 32.51
C PHE A 379 -5.70 5.03 33.31
N GLY A 380 -5.79 5.07 34.64
CA GLY A 380 -4.62 5.20 35.52
C GLY A 380 -3.64 4.05 35.36
N TRP A 381 -4.13 2.81 35.27
CA TRP A 381 -3.29 1.65 35.00
C TRP A 381 -2.67 1.73 33.59
N LEU A 382 -3.48 1.99 32.56
CA LEU A 382 -3.01 2.08 31.17
C LEU A 382 -1.93 3.14 30.98
N LEU A 383 -2.11 4.34 31.55
CA LEU A 383 -1.16 5.44 31.44
C LEU A 383 0.17 5.15 32.17
N THR A 384 0.14 4.37 33.24
CA THR A 384 1.34 4.04 34.04
C THR A 384 2.09 2.79 33.54
N HIS A 385 1.47 1.99 32.67
CA HIS A 385 2.03 0.74 32.14
C HIS A 385 2.30 0.77 30.63
N ALA A 386 2.07 1.91 29.96
CA ALA A 386 2.50 2.09 28.58
C ALA A 386 4.03 2.17 28.52
N ASP A 387 4.66 1.43 27.61
CA ASP A 387 6.11 1.50 27.40
C ASP A 387 6.48 2.88 26.82
N PRO A 388 7.28 3.71 27.51
CA PRO A 388 7.63 5.05 27.04
C PRO A 388 8.51 5.06 25.77
N TRP A 389 9.08 3.92 25.38
CA TRP A 389 9.89 3.81 24.16
C TRP A 389 9.08 3.47 22.92
N THR A 390 7.92 2.83 23.09
CA THR A 390 7.08 2.38 21.96
C THR A 390 5.67 2.98 21.98
N GLY A 391 5.22 3.49 23.12
CA GLY A 391 3.83 3.88 23.36
C GLY A 391 2.85 2.69 23.39
N MET A 392 3.37 1.46 23.45
CA MET A 392 2.59 0.22 23.38
C MET A 392 2.45 -0.44 24.75
N TRP A 393 1.55 -1.41 24.83
CA TRP A 393 1.47 -2.34 25.97
C TRP A 393 1.89 -3.73 25.51
N GLY A 394 2.67 -4.41 26.37
CA GLY A 394 3.24 -5.72 26.06
C GLY A 394 4.57 -5.66 25.30
N THR A 395 5.08 -6.84 24.95
CA THR A 395 6.42 -6.99 24.36
C THR A 395 6.33 -7.65 22.98
N PRO A 396 7.04 -7.13 21.95
CA PRO A 396 7.17 -7.84 20.67
C PRO A 396 7.76 -9.24 20.86
N SER A 397 7.22 -10.25 20.17
CA SER A 397 7.77 -11.60 20.21
C SER A 397 8.71 -11.86 19.02
N PRO A 398 9.70 -12.76 19.12
CA PRO A 398 10.56 -13.11 17.99
C PRO A 398 9.77 -13.64 16.78
N GLU A 399 8.72 -14.41 17.05
CA GLU A 399 7.90 -15.08 16.04
C GLU A 399 6.95 -14.09 15.36
N ALA A 400 6.19 -13.31 16.13
CA ALA A 400 5.18 -12.40 15.59
C ALA A 400 5.74 -11.00 15.28
N GLY A 401 6.97 -10.70 15.69
CA GLY A 401 7.50 -9.34 15.68
C GLY A 401 6.60 -8.41 16.48
N ARG A 402 6.23 -7.28 15.87
CA ARG A 402 5.36 -6.26 16.48
C ARG A 402 3.87 -6.50 16.28
N LEU A 403 3.45 -7.55 15.57
CA LEU A 403 2.05 -7.77 15.21
C LEU A 403 1.12 -7.74 16.43
N GLN A 404 1.46 -8.53 17.46
CA GLN A 404 0.61 -8.66 18.64
C GLN A 404 0.46 -7.34 19.41
N VAL A 405 1.54 -6.59 19.58
CA VAL A 405 1.51 -5.31 20.33
C VAL A 405 0.85 -4.19 19.54
N VAL A 406 1.01 -4.13 18.21
CA VAL A 406 0.33 -3.12 17.38
C VAL A 406 -1.16 -3.41 17.27
N ASN A 407 -1.53 -4.65 16.97
CA ASN A 407 -2.93 -5.04 16.89
C ASN A 407 -3.62 -4.94 18.26
N GLY A 408 -2.93 -5.30 19.33
CA GLY A 408 -3.39 -5.10 20.71
C GLY A 408 -3.57 -3.63 21.08
N HIS A 409 -2.62 -2.76 20.70
CA HIS A 409 -2.73 -1.31 20.90
C HIS A 409 -3.96 -0.74 20.17
N TYR A 410 -4.20 -1.13 18.92
CA TYR A 410 -5.39 -0.70 18.20
C TYR A 410 -6.68 -1.11 18.94
N ARG A 411 -6.83 -2.39 19.30
CA ARG A 411 -8.00 -2.89 20.04
C ARG A 411 -8.22 -2.09 21.32
N LEU A 412 -7.18 -2.00 22.13
CA LEU A 412 -7.18 -1.29 23.41
C LEU A 412 -7.59 0.17 23.23
N THR A 413 -6.92 0.90 22.34
CA THR A 413 -7.13 2.35 22.18
C THR A 413 -8.47 2.67 21.55
N ARG A 414 -8.96 1.85 20.63
CA ARG A 414 -10.29 1.99 20.03
C ARG A 414 -11.39 2.00 21.10
N GLY A 415 -11.48 0.94 21.91
CA GLY A 415 -12.52 0.84 22.94
C GLY A 415 -12.31 1.74 24.16
N SER A 416 -11.09 2.24 24.39
CA SER A 416 -10.76 3.11 25.53
C SER A 416 -10.47 4.56 25.11
N PHE A 417 -9.21 4.90 24.81
CA PHE A 417 -8.78 6.27 24.55
C PHE A 417 -9.60 6.98 23.45
N ALA A 418 -9.72 6.38 22.26
CA ALA A 418 -10.47 6.96 21.16
C ALA A 418 -11.97 7.10 21.50
N GLN A 419 -12.59 6.02 21.99
CA GLN A 419 -14.01 6.01 22.37
C GLN A 419 -14.36 7.05 23.44
N PHE A 420 -13.47 7.28 24.41
CA PHE A 420 -13.65 8.24 25.50
C PHE A 420 -13.11 9.64 25.19
N GLY A 421 -12.52 9.86 24.01
CA GLY A 421 -11.96 11.15 23.61
C GLY A 421 -10.75 11.58 24.45
N LEU A 422 -9.96 10.61 24.91
CA LEU A 422 -8.76 10.84 25.70
C LEU A 422 -7.51 10.68 24.82
N PRO A 423 -6.47 11.51 25.04
CA PRO A 423 -5.22 11.40 24.30
C PRO A 423 -4.48 10.11 24.67
N VAL A 424 -3.87 9.46 23.68
CA VAL A 424 -3.00 8.30 23.90
C VAL A 424 -1.64 8.75 24.47
N PRO A 425 -0.99 7.94 25.34
CA PRO A 425 0.35 8.23 25.82
C PRO A 425 1.39 8.06 24.71
N HIS A 426 2.42 8.91 24.71
CA HIS A 426 3.58 8.84 23.80
C HIS A 426 3.24 8.73 22.30
N PRO A 427 2.39 9.61 21.74
CA PRO A 427 1.89 9.49 20.36
C PRO A 427 3.00 9.44 19.30
N GLU A 428 4.13 10.14 19.46
CA GLU A 428 5.25 10.03 18.52
C GLU A 428 5.87 8.63 18.52
N ARG A 429 5.98 7.99 19.70
CA ARG A 429 6.51 6.63 19.84
C ARG A 429 5.57 5.59 19.24
N VAL A 430 4.26 5.81 19.37
CA VAL A 430 3.24 4.98 18.71
C VAL A 430 3.42 5.05 17.19
N VAL A 431 3.53 6.26 16.63
CA VAL A 431 3.80 6.45 15.19
C VAL A 431 5.08 5.72 14.77
N ASP A 432 6.15 5.83 15.56
CA ASP A 432 7.41 5.15 15.28
C ASP A 432 7.26 3.63 15.22
N ALA A 433 6.64 3.03 16.23
CA ALA A 433 6.45 1.58 16.34
C ALA A 433 5.50 1.04 15.26
N VAL A 434 4.43 1.79 14.94
CA VAL A 434 3.44 1.40 13.93
C VAL A 434 4.04 1.47 12.52
N LEU A 435 4.78 2.54 12.18
CA LEU A 435 5.46 2.64 10.88
C LEU A 435 6.57 1.58 10.73
N ASP A 436 7.27 1.24 11.80
CA ASP A 436 8.23 0.13 11.81
C ASP A 436 7.54 -1.21 11.52
N HIS A 437 6.42 -1.48 12.20
CA HIS A 437 5.62 -2.67 11.94
C HIS A 437 5.07 -2.71 10.50
N ALA A 438 4.63 -1.57 9.95
CA ALA A 438 4.06 -1.48 8.61
C ALA A 438 5.07 -1.79 7.48
N ARG A 439 6.36 -1.91 7.80
CA ARG A 439 7.44 -2.33 6.89
C ARG A 439 7.70 -3.84 6.92
N ASP A 440 7.08 -4.58 7.84
CA ASP A 440 7.27 -6.01 7.98
C ASP A 440 6.60 -6.77 6.82
N ALA A 441 7.43 -7.28 5.91
CA ALA A 441 6.97 -7.97 4.70
C ALA A 441 6.18 -9.27 4.99
N ARG A 442 6.27 -9.82 6.21
CA ARG A 442 5.46 -10.98 6.61
C ARG A 442 3.97 -10.67 6.63
N TYR A 443 3.60 -9.42 6.91
CA TYR A 443 2.21 -8.98 7.06
C TYR A 443 1.78 -7.97 6.00
N PHE A 444 2.72 -7.14 5.54
CA PHE A 444 2.49 -6.07 4.55
C PHE A 444 3.20 -6.33 3.21
N GLY A 445 3.65 -7.56 2.99
CA GLY A 445 4.12 -8.03 1.69
C GLY A 445 2.98 -8.16 0.69
N ALA A 446 3.32 -8.17 -0.61
CA ALA A 446 2.34 -8.31 -1.67
C ALA A 446 1.47 -9.56 -1.48
N GLY A 447 0.15 -9.36 -1.36
CA GLY A 447 -0.80 -10.46 -1.16
C GLY A 447 -0.75 -11.11 0.23
N GLN A 448 -0.22 -10.43 1.26
CA GLN A 448 -0.25 -10.91 2.65
C GLN A 448 -1.22 -10.12 3.54
N GLU A 449 -1.63 -8.93 3.12
CA GLU A 449 -2.42 -8.03 3.96
C GLU A 449 -3.88 -8.46 4.05
N ASN A 450 -4.41 -8.52 5.27
CA ASN A 450 -5.83 -8.66 5.58
C ASN A 450 -6.38 -7.38 6.21
N ALA A 451 -7.71 -7.28 6.32
CA ALA A 451 -8.40 -6.10 6.83
C ALA A 451 -7.94 -5.73 8.26
N CYS A 452 -7.83 -6.70 9.18
CA CYS A 452 -7.33 -6.44 10.53
C CYS A 452 -5.95 -5.77 10.51
N ASN A 453 -4.96 -6.38 9.85
CA ASN A 453 -3.59 -5.87 9.89
C ASN A 453 -3.48 -4.44 9.33
N VAL A 454 -4.23 -4.11 8.27
CA VAL A 454 -4.18 -2.75 7.70
C VAL A 454 -4.92 -1.75 8.59
N LEU A 455 -6.06 -2.13 9.16
CA LEU A 455 -6.82 -1.28 10.08
C LEU A 455 -6.04 -0.97 11.36
N ASP A 456 -5.38 -1.99 11.90
CA ASP A 456 -4.57 -1.92 13.12
C ASP A 456 -3.32 -1.03 12.95
N VAL A 457 -2.98 -0.66 11.71
CA VAL A 457 -1.99 0.38 11.37
C VAL A 457 -2.65 1.71 11.04
N ALA A 458 -3.68 1.71 10.19
CA ALA A 458 -4.32 2.93 9.70
C ALA A 458 -4.93 3.75 10.85
N HIS A 459 -5.63 3.10 11.79
CA HIS A 459 -6.29 3.79 12.89
C HIS A 459 -5.29 4.42 13.89
N PRO A 460 -4.27 3.72 14.43
CA PRO A 460 -3.29 4.37 15.31
C PRO A 460 -2.52 5.52 14.65
N LEU A 461 -2.16 5.40 13.36
CA LEU A 461 -1.54 6.50 12.62
C LEU A 461 -2.49 7.69 12.50
N TRP A 462 -3.76 7.44 12.17
CA TRP A 462 -4.79 8.47 12.11
C TRP A 462 -4.96 9.17 13.46
N LEU A 463 -5.21 8.41 14.53
CA LEU A 463 -5.44 8.92 15.89
C LEU A 463 -4.27 9.77 16.38
N CYS A 464 -3.03 9.29 16.22
CA CYS A 464 -1.84 10.04 16.63
C CYS A 464 -1.62 11.29 15.77
N THR A 465 -1.93 11.24 14.48
CA THR A 465 -1.85 12.41 13.58
C THR A 465 -2.82 13.50 14.03
N GLN A 466 -4.06 13.14 14.38
CA GLN A 466 -5.04 14.09 14.89
C GLN A 466 -4.60 14.71 16.23
N GLN A 467 -4.05 13.89 17.14
CA GLN A 467 -3.57 14.34 18.46
C GLN A 467 -2.35 15.26 18.36
N LEU A 468 -1.38 14.94 17.51
CA LEU A 468 -0.14 15.70 17.35
C LEU A 468 -0.35 17.03 16.60
N GLY A 469 -1.40 17.10 15.78
CA GLY A 469 -1.73 18.27 14.98
C GLY A 469 -0.64 18.63 13.96
N THR A 470 -0.75 19.82 13.38
CA THR A 470 0.25 20.37 12.45
C THR A 470 1.22 21.28 13.19
N SER A 471 2.51 21.12 12.96
CA SER A 471 3.51 22.07 13.47
C SER A 471 3.36 23.45 12.81
N THR A 472 4.07 24.45 13.34
CA THR A 472 4.14 25.81 12.77
C THR A 472 4.67 25.85 11.33
N ASN A 473 5.36 24.80 10.88
CA ASN A 473 5.88 24.68 9.52
C ASN A 473 4.91 23.95 8.57
N GLY A 474 3.71 23.61 9.04
CA GLY A 474 2.66 22.95 8.26
C GLY A 474 2.72 21.41 8.24
N ASP A 475 3.81 20.81 8.70
CA ASP A 475 3.98 19.35 8.73
C ASP A 475 3.70 18.76 10.13
N SER A 476 3.01 17.61 10.17
CA SER A 476 2.86 16.78 11.38
C SER A 476 4.02 15.77 11.49
N TYR A 477 4.19 15.17 12.67
CA TYR A 477 5.25 14.19 12.96
C TYR A 477 5.23 13.02 11.95
N ARG A 478 6.33 12.84 11.21
CA ARG A 478 6.49 11.82 10.15
C ARG A 478 5.36 11.79 9.10
N SER A 479 4.68 12.91 8.91
CA SER A 479 3.53 13.06 7.99
C SER A 479 3.82 12.60 6.56
N ALA A 480 5.03 12.86 6.03
CA ALA A 480 5.42 12.40 4.69
C ALA A 480 5.41 10.86 4.56
N GLU A 481 5.90 10.14 5.57
CA GLU A 481 5.91 8.68 5.57
C GLU A 481 4.51 8.11 5.76
N ILE A 482 3.71 8.71 6.65
CA ILE A 482 2.31 8.33 6.87
C ILE A 482 1.51 8.50 5.58
N ARG A 483 1.64 9.65 4.91
CA ARG A 483 0.95 9.91 3.63
C ARG A 483 1.41 8.95 2.54
N THR A 484 2.72 8.69 2.42
CA THR A 484 3.25 7.72 1.45
C THR A 484 2.69 6.32 1.69
N TRP A 485 2.65 5.88 2.94
CA TRP A 485 2.06 4.59 3.30
C TRP A 485 0.55 4.56 3.01
N ALA A 486 -0.18 5.62 3.38
CA ALA A 486 -1.62 5.72 3.16
C ALA A 486 -1.99 5.76 1.67
N GLU A 487 -1.24 6.48 0.84
CA GLU A 487 -1.42 6.50 -0.63
C GLU A 487 -1.27 5.11 -1.23
N ARG A 488 -0.22 4.39 -0.82
CA ARG A 488 0.03 3.02 -1.29
C ARG A 488 -1.09 2.07 -0.87
N GLN A 489 -1.49 2.13 0.40
CA GLN A 489 -2.54 1.26 0.93
C GLN A 489 -3.89 1.58 0.31
N LEU A 490 -4.26 2.86 0.19
CA LEU A 490 -5.52 3.25 -0.42
C LEU A 490 -5.59 2.75 -1.87
N ALA A 491 -4.53 2.97 -2.65
CA ALA A 491 -4.48 2.50 -4.04
C ALA A 491 -4.60 0.97 -4.16
N ALA A 492 -4.01 0.21 -3.23
CA ALA A 492 -4.10 -1.25 -3.20
C ALA A 492 -5.49 -1.73 -2.75
N THR A 493 -6.06 -1.12 -1.71
CA THR A 493 -7.38 -1.47 -1.17
C THR A 493 -8.49 -1.25 -2.18
N LEU A 494 -8.50 -0.13 -2.91
CA LEU A 494 -9.54 0.14 -3.91
C LEU A 494 -9.61 -0.92 -5.02
N LEU A 495 -8.51 -1.65 -5.29
CA LEU A 495 -8.48 -2.74 -6.27
C LEU A 495 -9.02 -4.07 -5.73
N ARG A 496 -9.27 -4.17 -4.43
CA ARG A 496 -9.82 -5.37 -3.78
C ARG A 496 -11.34 -5.45 -3.88
N TRP A 497 -12.01 -4.36 -4.28
CA TRP A 497 -13.46 -4.33 -4.46
C TRP A 497 -13.86 -5.30 -5.57
N GLN A 498 -14.87 -6.12 -5.30
CA GLN A 498 -15.48 -7.00 -6.28
C GLN A 498 -16.90 -6.55 -6.54
N ASP A 499 -17.18 -6.20 -7.81
CA ASP A 499 -18.47 -5.66 -8.22
C ASP A 499 -19.65 -6.54 -7.77
N GLY A 500 -20.60 -5.91 -7.07
CA GLY A 500 -21.80 -6.56 -6.53
C GLY A 500 -21.56 -7.51 -5.36
N GLN A 501 -20.32 -7.66 -4.89
CA GLN A 501 -19.95 -8.61 -3.84
C GLN A 501 -19.25 -7.97 -2.64
N GLY A 502 -18.58 -6.84 -2.83
CA GLY A 502 -17.87 -6.12 -1.77
C GLY A 502 -16.41 -6.55 -1.63
N PHE A 503 -15.92 -6.60 -0.39
CA PHE A 503 -14.54 -6.96 -0.09
C PHE A 503 -14.41 -8.32 0.59
N GLY A 504 -13.39 -9.08 0.17
CA GLY A 504 -12.88 -10.20 0.96
C GLY A 504 -12.02 -9.72 2.13
N PHE A 505 -12.00 -10.47 3.22
CA PHE A 505 -11.26 -10.07 4.42
C PHE A 505 -9.74 -10.11 4.23
N GLY A 506 -9.21 -11.12 3.55
CA GLY A 506 -7.78 -11.21 3.24
C GLY A 506 -7.36 -12.52 2.58
N PRO A 507 -6.11 -12.62 2.09
CA PRO A 507 -5.63 -13.73 1.25
C PRO A 507 -5.38 -15.06 1.98
N GLY A 508 -5.59 -15.14 3.31
CA GLY A 508 -5.26 -16.31 4.14
C GLY A 508 -6.46 -17.08 4.70
N ALA A 509 -6.17 -18.14 5.47
CA ALA A 509 -7.16 -18.92 6.22
C ALA A 509 -7.57 -18.29 7.58
N THR A 510 -7.08 -17.08 7.88
CA THR A 510 -7.42 -16.33 9.08
C THR A 510 -8.58 -15.37 8.80
N GLY A 511 -9.52 -15.28 9.75
CA GLY A 511 -10.80 -14.60 9.52
C GLY A 511 -11.71 -15.38 8.54
N PRO A 512 -12.73 -14.74 7.93
CA PRO A 512 -13.64 -15.42 6.99
C PRO A 512 -12.96 -15.76 5.65
N GLY A 513 -11.72 -15.30 5.43
CA GLY A 513 -10.91 -15.64 4.26
C GLY A 513 -11.04 -14.66 3.08
N PRO A 514 -10.65 -15.09 1.86
CA PRO A 514 -10.51 -14.19 0.71
C PRO A 514 -11.81 -13.91 -0.03
N GLU A 515 -12.86 -14.70 0.22
CA GLU A 515 -14.16 -14.54 -0.44
C GLU A 515 -14.89 -13.29 0.08
N PRO A 516 -15.49 -12.46 -0.79
CA PRO A 516 -16.21 -11.28 -0.36
C PRO A 516 -17.44 -11.59 0.51
N GLY A 517 -17.53 -10.87 1.62
CA GLY A 517 -18.60 -10.96 2.60
C GLY A 517 -18.77 -9.67 3.39
N LEU A 518 -19.77 -9.66 4.29
CA LEU A 518 -20.10 -8.51 5.12
C LEU A 518 -18.94 -8.08 6.02
N GLN A 519 -18.30 -9.03 6.71
CA GLN A 519 -17.20 -8.73 7.63
C GLN A 519 -16.00 -8.09 6.91
N GLY A 520 -15.64 -8.58 5.73
CA GLY A 520 -14.58 -7.97 4.94
C GLY A 520 -14.99 -6.57 4.46
N THR A 521 -16.23 -6.42 4.02
CA THR A 521 -16.76 -5.18 3.46
C THR A 521 -16.82 -4.05 4.47
N GLU A 522 -17.42 -4.30 5.65
CA GLU A 522 -17.52 -3.33 6.74
C GLU A 522 -16.12 -2.78 7.10
N MET A 523 -15.18 -3.69 7.40
CA MET A 523 -13.84 -3.30 7.81
C MET A 523 -13.07 -2.53 6.74
N TRP A 524 -13.11 -2.97 5.47
CA TRP A 524 -12.40 -2.29 4.40
C TRP A 524 -13.00 -0.92 4.06
N LEU A 525 -14.31 -0.72 4.21
CA LEU A 525 -14.92 0.60 4.05
C LEU A 525 -14.41 1.59 5.10
N ALA A 526 -14.27 1.15 6.35
CA ALA A 526 -13.66 1.95 7.42
C ALA A 526 -12.18 2.24 7.16
N ILE A 527 -11.41 1.25 6.69
CA ILE A 527 -10.00 1.42 6.30
C ILE A 527 -9.87 2.44 5.17
N VAL A 528 -10.68 2.33 4.11
CA VAL A 528 -10.68 3.28 2.99
C VAL A 528 -10.91 4.70 3.49
N TRP A 529 -11.85 4.88 4.43
CA TRP A 529 -12.12 6.18 5.04
C TRP A 529 -10.90 6.72 5.80
N LEU A 530 -10.31 5.94 6.71
CA LEU A 530 -9.15 6.35 7.50
C LEU A 530 -7.95 6.71 6.61
N LEU A 531 -7.68 5.90 5.59
CA LEU A 531 -6.61 6.14 4.63
C LEU A 531 -6.87 7.39 3.79
N ALA A 532 -8.11 7.61 3.35
CA ALA A 532 -8.49 8.82 2.63
C ALA A 532 -8.38 10.07 3.52
N ASP A 533 -8.74 9.97 4.81
CA ASP A 533 -8.67 11.08 5.76
C ASP A 533 -7.23 11.48 6.09
N LEU A 534 -6.34 10.50 6.27
CA LEU A 534 -4.88 10.73 6.36
C LEU A 534 -4.30 11.48 5.15
N LEU A 535 -4.99 11.45 4.01
CA LEU A 535 -4.62 12.15 2.78
C LEU A 535 -5.42 13.44 2.55
N GLY A 536 -6.34 13.80 3.45
CA GLY A 536 -7.23 14.95 3.33
C GLY A 536 -8.27 14.81 2.21
N ARG A 537 -8.76 13.58 1.97
CA ARG A 537 -9.63 13.24 0.83
C ARG A 537 -10.90 12.46 1.21
N SER A 538 -11.14 12.23 2.52
CA SER A 538 -12.27 11.47 3.04
C SER A 538 -13.64 12.02 2.59
N ASP A 539 -13.79 13.34 2.45
CA ASP A 539 -15.02 13.99 1.96
C ASP A 539 -15.48 13.45 0.59
N THR A 540 -14.53 12.97 -0.24
CA THR A 540 -14.81 12.39 -1.56
C THR A 540 -15.67 11.12 -1.49
N LEU A 541 -15.62 10.41 -0.35
CA LEU A 541 -16.34 9.14 -0.16
C LEU A 541 -17.83 9.38 0.06
N GLY A 542 -18.22 10.54 0.57
CA GLY A 542 -19.62 10.83 0.93
C GLY A 542 -20.17 9.94 2.05
N TYR A 543 -19.32 9.22 2.77
CA TYR A 543 -19.67 8.46 3.96
C TYR A 543 -18.60 8.64 5.04
N ARG A 544 -18.96 8.31 6.29
CA ARG A 544 -18.06 8.34 7.45
C ARG A 544 -18.41 7.22 8.43
N PRO A 545 -17.45 6.39 8.88
CA PRO A 545 -17.73 5.32 9.84
C PRO A 545 -18.29 5.85 11.15
N ARG A 546 -19.38 5.23 11.63
CA ARG A 546 -20.05 5.57 12.90
C ARG A 546 -20.24 4.39 13.85
N GLY A 547 -20.05 3.17 13.36
CA GLY A 547 -20.12 1.93 14.13
C GLY A 547 -18.81 1.58 14.83
N VAL A 548 -18.46 0.28 14.82
CA VAL A 548 -17.34 -0.29 15.56
C VAL A 548 -16.00 0.38 15.25
N HIS A 549 -15.80 0.89 14.03
CA HIS A 549 -14.55 1.49 13.56
C HIS A 549 -14.60 3.02 13.40
N ARG A 550 -15.50 3.69 14.14
CA ARG A 550 -15.68 5.14 14.11
C ARG A 550 -14.42 5.94 14.50
N PRO A 551 -14.20 7.12 13.89
CA PRO A 551 -13.09 8.00 14.22
C PRO A 551 -13.37 8.91 15.43
N GLU A 552 -14.62 9.33 15.65
CA GLU A 552 -14.96 10.20 16.78
C GLU A 552 -15.17 9.44 18.08
N PRO A 553 -14.95 10.11 19.23
CA PRO A 553 -15.42 9.63 20.52
C PRO A 553 -16.91 9.27 20.47
N ALA A 554 -17.25 8.08 20.96
CA ALA A 554 -18.65 7.68 21.14
C ALA A 554 -19.27 8.38 22.35
N ARG A 555 -18.45 8.73 23.34
CA ARG A 555 -18.87 9.54 24.48
C ARG A 555 -18.85 11.02 24.10
N ARG A 556 -20.02 11.65 24.02
CA ARG A 556 -20.10 13.12 23.99
C ARG A 556 -19.79 13.67 25.40
N PRO A 557 -19.05 14.80 25.50
CA PRO A 557 -18.65 15.39 26.78
C PRO A 557 -19.83 15.76 27.67
#